data_AF-A0A0F8XFE5-F1
#
_entry.id   AF-A0A0F8XFE5-F1
#
_cell.length_a   1.000
_cell.length_b   1.000
_cell.length_c   1.000
_cell.angle_alpha   90.00
_cell.angle_beta   90.00
_cell.angle_gamma   90.00
#
_symmetry.space_group_name_H-M   'P 1'
#
loop_
_entity.id
_entity.type
_entity.pdbx_description
1 polymer ?
#
loop_
_entity_poly.entity_id
_entity_poly.type
_entity_poly.pdbx_seq_one_letter_code
_entity_poly.pdbx_strand_id
1 'polypeptide(L)' 'TIMIETTENKNRLCAFCGKEVIDTGNGIVHVNGGQALQLCQNCGWTGGGVELLTQCVRCGDSTSLIEDHKAS' A
#
# COMPACT_ATOMS: atom_id res chain seq x y z
N THR A 1 -16.75 8.47 34.17
CA THR A 1 -16.71 8.26 32.70
C THR A 1 -15.29 7.89 32.33
N ILE A 2 -15.01 6.60 32.21
CA ILE A 2 -13.68 6.14 31.78
C ILE A 2 -13.80 6.00 30.27
N MET A 3 -13.36 7.03 29.55
CA MET A 3 -13.19 6.94 28.10
C MET A 3 -11.95 6.09 27.87
N ILE A 4 -12.19 4.85 27.47
CA ILE A 4 -11.15 3.96 26.96
C ILE A 4 -10.76 4.61 25.63
N GLU A 5 -9.65 5.35 25.58
CA GLU A 5 -9.04 5.73 24.32
C GLU A 5 -8.51 4.44 23.68
N THR A 6 -9.40 3.69 23.04
CA THR A 6 -8.96 2.76 22.00
C THR A 6 -8.29 3.62 20.96
N THR A 7 -6.98 3.48 20.81
CA THR A 7 -6.18 4.07 19.75
C THR A 7 -6.91 3.82 18.43
N GLU A 8 -7.73 4.78 18.01
CA GLU A 8 -8.57 4.66 16.83
C GLU A 8 -7.61 4.87 15.65
N ASN A 9 -6.94 3.78 15.27
CA ASN A 9 -6.20 3.71 14.03
C ASN A 9 -7.26 3.77 12.93
N LYS A 10 -7.67 5.00 12.63
CA LYS A 10 -8.83 5.30 11.81
C LYS A 10 -8.43 4.95 10.38
N ASN A 11 -8.66 3.71 9.98
CA ASN A 11 -8.41 3.26 8.61
C ASN A 11 -9.02 4.30 7.67
N ARG A 12 -8.17 4.94 6.86
CA ARG A 12 -8.61 5.86 5.80
C ARG A 12 -8.65 5.07 4.49
N LEU A 13 -9.30 5.63 3.48
CA LEU A 13 -9.30 5.05 2.14
C LEU A 13 -8.36 5.87 1.26
N CYS A 14 -7.54 5.19 0.46
CA CYS A 14 -6.71 5.82 -0.56
C CYS A 14 -7.61 6.49 -1.61
N ALA A 15 -7.38 7.77 -1.88
CA ALA A 15 -8.20 8.53 -2.84
C ALA A 15 -8.07 8.02 -4.29
N PHE A 16 -6.98 7.33 -4.63
CA PHE A 16 -6.73 6.82 -5.99
C PHE A 16 -7.39 5.47 -6.25
N CYS A 17 -7.32 4.53 -5.29
CA CYS A 17 -7.79 3.15 -5.50
C CYS A 17 -8.90 2.69 -4.54
N GLY A 18 -9.27 3.52 -3.55
CA GLY A 18 -10.28 3.18 -2.54
C GLY A 18 -9.88 2.09 -1.55
N LYS A 19 -8.64 1.57 -1.60
CA LYS A 19 -8.15 0.58 -0.64
C LYS A 19 -7.84 1.23 0.70
N GLU A 20 -7.95 0.44 1.77
CA GLU A 20 -7.58 0.88 3.11
C GLU A 20 -6.11 1.32 3.19
N VAL A 21 -5.89 2.36 3.98
CA VAL A 21 -4.59 2.88 4.37
C VAL A 21 -4.59 3.12 5.88
N ILE A 22 -3.42 3.00 6.47
CA ILE A 22 -3.15 3.22 7.89
C ILE A 22 -2.20 4.41 8.04
N ASP A 23 -2.44 5.23 9.06
CA ASP A 23 -1.54 6.30 9.45
C ASP A 23 -0.54 5.75 10.48
N THR A 24 0.73 5.74 10.14
CA THR A 24 1.80 5.20 11.00
C THR A 24 2.45 6.27 11.89
N GLY A 25 2.01 7.53 11.81
CA GLY A 25 2.67 8.68 12.42
C GLY A 25 3.88 9.20 11.64
N ASN A 26 4.51 8.36 10.80
CA ASN A 26 5.57 8.75 9.87
C ASN A 26 5.06 8.94 8.43
N GLY A 27 3.76 8.72 8.21
CA GLY A 27 3.12 8.80 6.91
C GLY A 27 1.98 7.80 6.76
N ILE A 28 1.22 7.97 5.67
CA ILE A 28 0.10 7.12 5.30
C ILE A 28 0.62 5.99 4.40
N VAL A 29 0.29 4.75 4.74
CA VAL A 29 0.70 3.56 3.98
C VAL A 29 -0.51 2.67 3.73
N HIS A 30 -0.50 1.88 2.65
CA HIS A 30 -1.49 0.82 2.48
C HIS A 30 -1.34 -0.24 3.58
N VAL A 31 -2.43 -0.93 3.93
CA VAL A 31 -2.44 -1.97 4.99
C VAL A 31 -1.40 -3.09 4.76
N ASN A 32 -0.98 -3.29 3.51
CA ASN A 32 0.09 -4.22 3.12
C ASN A 32 1.51 -3.60 3.17
N GLY A 33 1.70 -2.45 3.82
CA GLY A 33 3.00 -1.85 4.11
C GLY A 33 3.62 -0.99 3.01
N GLY A 34 2.89 -0.71 1.92
CA GLY A 34 3.41 0.05 0.77
C GLY A 34 3.02 1.52 0.79
N GLN A 35 4.00 2.42 0.58
CA GLN A 35 3.76 3.82 0.19
C GLN A 35 3.56 3.95 -1.31
N ALA A 36 4.21 3.10 -2.10
CA ALA A 36 3.99 2.96 -3.53
C ALA A 36 3.38 1.59 -3.83
N LEU A 37 2.26 1.56 -4.54
CA LEU A 37 1.69 0.35 -5.10
C LEU A 37 2.19 0.17 -6.54
N GLN A 38 2.55 -1.06 -6.86
CA GLN A 38 2.89 -1.52 -8.20
C GLN A 38 1.91 -2.60 -8.63
N LEU A 39 1.65 -2.67 -9.93
CA LEU A 39 0.89 -3.73 -10.58
C LEU A 39 1.83 -4.53 -11.47
N CYS A 40 1.81 -5.85 -11.32
CA CYS A 40 2.42 -6.75 -12.29
C CYS A 40 1.41 -7.10 -13.38
N GLN A 41 1.61 -6.63 -14.61
CA GLN A 41 0.69 -6.90 -15.72
C GLN A 41 0.70 -8.36 -16.17
N ASN A 42 1.76 -9.11 -15.86
CA ASN A 42 1.88 -10.53 -16.21
C ASN A 42 1.08 -11.44 -15.27
N CYS A 43 1.12 -11.22 -13.96
CA CYS A 43 0.46 -12.10 -12.99
C CYS A 43 -0.68 -11.45 -12.18
N GLY A 44 -0.96 -10.17 -12.41
CA GLY A 44 -2.00 -9.41 -11.70
C GLY A 44 -1.69 -9.15 -10.21
N TRP A 45 -0.46 -9.37 -9.75
CA TRP A 45 -0.07 -9.04 -8.40
C TRP A 45 -0.13 -7.52 -8.20
N THR A 46 -0.76 -7.09 -7.09
CA THR A 46 -0.74 -5.70 -6.64
C THR A 46 -0.13 -5.63 -5.26
N GLY A 47 0.88 -4.80 -5.08
CA GLY A 47 1.56 -4.61 -3.81
C GLY A 47 2.74 -3.68 -3.99
N GLY A 48 3.49 -3.45 -2.94
CA GLY A 48 4.69 -2.63 -3.02
C GLY A 48 5.18 -2.26 -1.62
N GLY A 49 6.28 -1.53 -1.57
CA GLY A 49 6.91 -1.14 -0.33
C GLY A 49 7.06 0.38 -0.22
N VAL A 50 8.00 0.78 0.61
CA VAL A 50 8.49 2.16 0.69
C VAL A 50 9.18 2.55 -0.63
N GLU A 51 9.91 1.59 -1.21
CA GLU A 51 10.61 1.70 -2.49
C GLU A 51 9.94 0.85 -3.57
N LEU A 52 10.19 1.20 -4.83
CA LEU A 52 9.74 0.43 -5.98
C LEU A 52 10.52 -0.88 -6.07
N LEU A 53 9.80 -1.98 -6.22
CA LEU A 53 10.41 -3.26 -6.53
C LEU A 53 10.89 -3.24 -7.98
N THR A 54 12.00 -3.91 -8.26
CA THR A 54 12.54 -4.12 -9.61
C THR A 54 12.06 -5.43 -10.24
N GLN A 55 11.43 -6.29 -9.44
CA GLN A 55 10.93 -7.60 -9.84
C GLN A 55 9.67 -7.96 -9.05
N CYS A 56 8.69 -8.54 -9.72
CA CYS A 56 7.47 -9.02 -9.09
C CYS A 56 7.78 -10.18 -8.12
N VAL A 57 7.43 -10.02 -6.85
CA VAL A 57 7.62 -11.06 -5.81
C VAL A 57 6.77 -12.31 -6.02
N ARG A 58 5.72 -12.22 -6.85
CA ARG A 58 4.82 -13.35 -7.10
C ARG A 58 5.27 -14.23 -8.27
N CYS A 59 5.68 -13.65 -9.39
CA CYS A 59 6.04 -14.40 -10.60
C CYS A 59 7.49 -14.21 -11.07
N GLY A 60 8.27 -13.34 -10.42
CA GLY A 60 9.65 -13.07 -10.82
C GLY A 60 9.78 -12.20 -12.08
N ASP A 61 8.69 -11.63 -12.60
CA ASP A 61 8.76 -10.75 -13.77
C ASP A 61 9.27 -9.36 -13.39
N SER A 62 10.36 -8.91 -14.02
CA SER A 62 10.96 -7.59 -13.85
C SER A 62 10.61 -6.60 -14.97
N THR A 63 9.89 -7.04 -15.99
CA THR A 63 9.58 -6.22 -17.17
C THR A 63 8.15 -5.69 -17.15
N SER A 64 7.22 -6.45 -16.56
CA SER A 64 5.80 -6.11 -16.54
C SER A 64 5.36 -5.42 -15.24
N LEU A 65 6.29 -4.94 -14.42
CA LEU A 65 5.99 -4.28 -13.15
C LEU A 65 5.91 -2.77 -13.36
N ILE A 66 4.72 -2.21 -13.21
CA ILE A 66 4.45 -0.78 -13.39
C ILE A 66 4.07 -0.12 -12.07
N GLU A 67 4.41 1.16 -11.91
CA GLU A 67 3.84 1.99 -10.83
C GLU A 67 2.34 2.16 -11.07
N ASP A 68 1.54 1.85 -10.04
CA ASP A 68 0.09 2.07 -10.04
C ASP A 68 -0.20 3.47 -9.47
N HIS A 69 0.09 3.69 -8.18
CA HIS A 69 -0.02 4.99 -7.51
C HIS A 69 0.70 4.98 -6.15
N LYS A 70 0.67 6.12 -5.44
CA LYS A 70 1.26 6.28 -4.10
C LYS A 70 0.21 6.68 -3.07
N ALA A 71 0.29 6.11 -1.87
CA ALA A 71 -0.49 6.56 -0.72
C ALA A 71 0.05 7.95 -0.31
N SER A 72 -0.84 8.94 -0.33
CA SER A 72 -0.54 10.34 0.02
C SER A 72 -0.95 10.64 1.44
#